data_AF-A0A937GBL8-F1
#
_entry.id   AF-A0A937GBL8-F1
#
_cell.length_a   1.000
_cell.length_b   1.000
_cell.length_c   1.000
_cell.angle_alpha   90.00
_cell.angle_beta   90.00
_cell.angle_gamma   90.00
#
_symmetry.space_group_name_H-M   'P 1'
#
loop_
_entity.id
_entity.type
_entity.pdbx_description
1 polymer ?
#
loop_
_entity_poly.entity_id
_entity_poly.type
_entity_poly.pdbx_seq_one_letter_code
_entity_poly.pdbx_strand_id
1 'polypeptide(L)'
;MSTNDDLLDHARQLDAADPLGHWRDEFVIDDPDLAYLDGNSLGMTPRRTVHRLHEVVNDEWAGGLISSWGHWLDLPMVIGDELAPLIGAVAGEV
;
A
#
# COMPACT_ATOMS: atom_id res chain seq x y z
N MET A 1 17.25 -35.03 6.72
CA MET A 1 17.08 -33.97 5.70
C MET A 1 15.60 -33.93 5.39
N SER A 2 14.91 -32.82 5.66
CA SER A 2 13.52 -32.68 5.22
C SER A 2 13.46 -32.66 3.71
N THR A 3 12.42 -33.27 3.16
CA THR A 3 12.14 -33.28 1.72
C THR A 3 11.58 -31.94 1.26
N ASN A 4 11.51 -31.68 -0.05
CA ASN A 4 10.83 -30.49 -0.57
C ASN A 4 9.35 -30.46 -0.20
N ASP A 5 8.71 -31.63 -0.08
CA ASP A 5 7.31 -31.75 0.30
C ASP A 5 7.11 -31.30 1.76
N ASP A 6 8.04 -31.64 2.66
CA ASP A 6 8.01 -31.19 4.05
C ASP A 6 8.08 -29.65 4.16
N LEU A 7 8.90 -29.00 3.32
CA LEU A 7 9.07 -27.54 3.33
C LEU A 7 7.83 -26.83 2.77
N LEU A 8 7.22 -27.38 1.72
CA LEU A 8 6.01 -26.82 1.12
C LEU A 8 4.82 -26.90 2.09
N ASP A 9 4.64 -28.03 2.77
CA ASP A 9 3.56 -28.18 3.74
C ASP A 9 3.78 -27.29 4.96
N HIS A 10 5.04 -27.10 5.38
CA HIS A 10 5.36 -26.15 6.44
C HIS A 10 5.02 -24.71 6.05
N ALA A 11 5.37 -24.27 4.83
CA ALA A 11 5.04 -22.94 4.34
C ALA A 11 3.52 -22.70 4.33
N ARG A 12 2.74 -23.67 3.81
CA ARG A 12 1.27 -23.59 3.79
C ARG A 12 0.66 -23.45 5.20
N GLN A 13 1.23 -24.11 6.19
CA GLN A 13 0.77 -23.99 7.58
C GLN A 13 1.05 -22.59 8.15
N LEU A 14 2.20 -22.01 7.81
CA LEU A 14 2.54 -20.64 8.21
C LEU A 14 1.61 -19.63 7.53
N ASP A 15 1.36 -19.77 6.24
CA ASP A 15 0.42 -18.91 5.50
C ASP A 15 -1.00 -18.98 6.09
N ALA A 16 -1.48 -20.20 6.41
CA ALA A 16 -2.80 -20.39 6.99
C ALA A 16 -2.94 -19.82 8.41
N ALA A 17 -1.83 -19.67 9.14
CA ALA A 17 -1.79 -19.14 10.50
C ALA A 17 -1.48 -17.63 10.56
N ASP A 18 -1.16 -16.99 9.43
CA ASP A 18 -0.76 -15.57 9.39
C ASP A 18 -1.97 -14.64 9.59
N PRO A 19 -2.07 -13.91 10.71
CA PRO A 19 -3.15 -12.95 10.92
C PRO A 19 -3.11 -11.77 9.93
N LEU A 20 -1.97 -11.51 9.28
CA LEU A 20 -1.79 -10.43 8.32
C LEU A 20 -2.05 -10.87 6.87
N GLY A 21 -2.30 -12.16 6.61
CA GLY A 21 -2.40 -12.70 5.26
C GLY A 21 -3.44 -12.00 4.38
N HIS A 22 -4.52 -11.48 4.99
CA HIS A 22 -5.57 -10.72 4.30
C HIS A 22 -5.09 -9.40 3.68
N TRP A 23 -4.00 -8.81 4.17
CA TRP A 23 -3.45 -7.58 3.58
C TRP A 23 -2.91 -7.79 2.16
N ARG A 24 -2.59 -9.03 1.79
CA ARG A 24 -2.18 -9.38 0.42
C ARG A 24 -3.23 -8.95 -0.61
N ASP A 25 -4.50 -9.02 -0.25
CA ASP A 25 -5.62 -8.70 -1.15
C ASP A 25 -5.72 -7.20 -1.49
N GLU A 26 -5.11 -6.33 -0.68
CA GLU A 26 -5.08 -4.89 -0.88
C GLU A 26 -4.09 -4.46 -1.98
N PHE A 27 -3.27 -5.38 -2.52
CA PHE A 27 -2.28 -5.11 -3.56
C PHE A 27 -2.71 -5.60 -4.94
N VAL A 28 -2.22 -4.92 -5.97
CA VAL A 28 -2.34 -5.37 -7.36
C VAL A 28 -1.30 -6.46 -7.62
N ILE A 29 -1.78 -7.68 -7.81
CA ILE A 29 -0.96 -8.87 -8.12
C ILE A 29 -1.50 -9.45 -9.43
N ASP A 30 -0.87 -9.07 -10.54
CA ASP A 30 -1.31 -9.50 -11.89
C ASP A 30 -0.74 -10.87 -12.26
N ASP A 31 0.46 -11.19 -11.77
CA ASP A 31 1.11 -12.49 -11.92
C ASP A 31 1.11 -13.23 -10.57
N PRO A 32 0.29 -14.29 -10.40
CA PRO A 32 0.23 -15.05 -9.15
C PRO A 32 1.50 -15.86 -8.87
N ASP A 33 2.32 -16.15 -9.89
CA ASP A 33 3.54 -16.95 -9.77
C ASP A 33 4.77 -16.08 -9.45
N LEU A 34 4.65 -14.75 -9.53
CA LEU A 34 5.73 -13.83 -9.22
C LEU A 34 5.98 -13.73 -7.70
N ALA A 35 7.15 -14.21 -7.28
CA ALA A 35 7.70 -13.94 -5.95
C ALA A 35 8.47 -12.60 -5.92
N TYR A 36 7.77 -11.50 -5.61
CA TYR A 36 8.36 -10.15 -5.56
C TYR A 36 9.10 -9.87 -4.24
N LEU A 37 10.43 -9.99 -4.26
CA LEU A 37 11.30 -9.87 -3.08
C LEU A 37 12.13 -8.56 -3.02
N ASP A 38 11.71 -7.51 -3.75
CA ASP A 38 12.41 -6.22 -3.83
C ASP A 38 11.52 -5.03 -3.40
N GLY A 39 10.55 -5.30 -2.51
CA GLY A 39 9.61 -4.31 -1.99
C GLY A 39 10.25 -3.18 -1.18
N ASN A 40 11.48 -3.36 -0.71
CA ASN A 40 12.29 -2.34 -0.04
C ASN A 40 12.79 -1.26 -1.01
N SER A 41 12.88 -1.57 -2.30
CA SER A 41 13.27 -0.62 -3.35
C SER A 41 12.03 0.11 -3.87
N LEU A 42 11.01 -0.67 -4.27
CA LEU A 42 9.73 -0.14 -4.70
C LEU A 42 8.60 -1.02 -4.15
N GLY A 43 7.75 -0.45 -3.31
CA GLY A 43 6.60 -1.17 -2.76
C GLY A 43 5.62 -1.60 -3.87
N MET A 44 5.03 -2.78 -3.73
CA MET A 44 3.96 -3.24 -4.62
C MET A 44 2.77 -2.28 -4.53
N THR A 45 2.12 -2.02 -5.66
CA THR A 45 1.07 -1.00 -5.75
C THR A 45 -0.20 -1.41 -4.98
N PRO A 46 -0.67 -0.61 -4.01
CA PRO A 46 -1.97 -0.81 -3.39
C PRO A 46 -3.11 -0.54 -4.39
N ARG A 47 -4.17 -1.35 -4.37
CA ARG A 47 -5.37 -1.17 -5.21
C ARG A 47 -6.02 0.19 -4.97
N ARG A 48 -6.03 0.66 -3.73
CA ARG A 48 -6.59 1.97 -3.34
C ARG A 48 -5.83 3.13 -4.00
N THR A 49 -4.52 3.01 -4.19
CA THR A 49 -3.73 4.03 -4.89
C THR A 49 -4.18 4.18 -6.34
N VAL A 50 -4.46 3.07 -7.02
CA VAL A 50 -4.98 3.11 -8.41
C VAL A 50 -6.31 3.85 -8.45
N HIS A 51 -7.24 3.52 -7.56
CA HIS A 51 -8.54 4.20 -7.49
C HIS A 51 -8.40 5.68 -7.17
N ARG A 52 -7.61 6.03 -6.15
CA ARG A 52 -7.36 7.42 -5.75
C ARG A 52 -6.80 8.25 -6.90
N LEU A 53 -5.85 7.70 -7.67
CA LEU A 53 -5.28 8.40 -8.82
C LEU A 53 -6.33 8.64 -9.92
N HIS A 54 -7.26 7.70 -10.14
CA HIS A 54 -8.37 7.93 -11.06
C HIS A 54 -9.27 9.09 -10.62
N GLU A 55 -9.61 9.18 -9.34
CA GLU A 55 -10.40 10.30 -8.78
C GLU A 55 -9.65 11.64 -8.94
N VAL A 56 -8.35 11.67 -8.60
CA VAL A 56 -7.53 12.88 -8.75
C VAL A 56 -7.54 13.40 -10.18
N VAL A 57 -7.38 12.50 -11.17
CA VAL A 57 -7.31 12.90 -12.58
C VAL A 57 -8.68 13.30 -13.11
N ASN A 58 -9.70 12.48 -12.90
CA ASN A 58 -11.00 12.64 -13.55
C ASN A 58 -11.86 13.70 -12.86
N ASP A 59 -11.89 13.71 -11.53
CA ASP A 59 -12.85 14.51 -10.78
C ASP A 59 -12.21 15.80 -10.28
N GLU A 60 -11.03 15.69 -9.67
CA GLU A 60 -10.38 16.84 -9.05
C GLU A 60 -9.67 17.70 -10.09
N TRP A 61 -8.79 17.13 -10.92
CA TRP A 61 -8.06 17.92 -11.89
C TRP A 61 -8.94 18.34 -13.06
N ALA A 62 -9.54 17.39 -13.77
CA ALA A 62 -10.34 17.71 -14.96
C ALA A 62 -11.66 18.42 -14.62
N GLY A 63 -12.32 18.04 -13.52
CA GLY A 63 -13.58 18.66 -13.08
C GLY A 63 -13.40 19.93 -12.26
N GLY A 64 -12.55 19.90 -11.23
CA GLY A 64 -12.36 21.02 -10.28
C GLY A 64 -11.40 22.11 -10.76
N LEU A 65 -10.47 21.80 -11.68
CA LEU A 65 -9.49 22.74 -12.21
C LEU A 65 -8.75 23.49 -11.07
N ILE A 66 -8.63 24.81 -11.17
CA ILE A 66 -7.92 25.64 -10.19
C ILE A 66 -8.55 25.57 -8.79
N SER A 67 -9.85 25.25 -8.67
CA SER A 67 -10.51 25.20 -7.36
C SER A 67 -10.01 24.02 -6.50
N SER A 68 -9.49 22.96 -7.11
CA SER A 68 -8.93 21.79 -6.41
C SER A 68 -7.68 22.10 -5.60
N TRP A 69 -7.01 23.23 -5.86
CA TRP A 69 -5.96 23.72 -4.98
C TRP A 69 -6.44 23.99 -3.56
N GLY A 70 -7.72 24.31 -3.38
CA GLY A 70 -8.30 24.60 -2.07
C GLY A 70 -8.10 23.46 -1.07
N HIS A 71 -8.18 22.19 -1.50
CA HIS A 71 -7.94 21.03 -0.64
C HIS A 71 -6.56 20.40 -0.87
N TRP A 72 -5.97 20.51 -2.07
CA TRP A 72 -4.64 19.94 -2.34
C TRP A 72 -3.51 20.57 -1.51
N LEU A 73 -3.64 21.84 -1.13
CA LEU A 73 -2.61 22.54 -0.35
C LEU A 73 -2.44 21.94 1.05
N ASP A 74 -3.50 21.40 1.64
CA ASP A 74 -3.47 20.85 3.00
C ASP A 74 -3.02 19.38 3.02
N LEU A 75 -3.08 18.67 1.89
CA LEU A 75 -2.77 17.23 1.82
C LEU A 75 -1.37 16.86 2.34
N PRO A 76 -0.28 17.61 2.06
CA PRO A 76 1.03 17.29 2.62
C PRO A 76 1.03 17.26 4.14
N MET A 77 0.38 18.22 4.79
CA MET A 77 0.28 18.27 6.26
C MET A 77 -0.54 17.11 6.80
N VAL A 78 -1.68 16.81 6.16
CA VAL A 78 -2.52 15.66 6.55
C VAL A 78 -1.74 14.35 6.46
N ILE A 79 -1.00 14.13 5.37
CA ILE A 79 -0.19 12.92 5.22
C ILE A 79 0.98 12.89 6.20
N GLY A 80 1.60 14.04 6.49
CA GLY A 80 2.64 14.15 7.51
C GLY A 80 2.13 13.70 8.88
N ASP A 81 0.97 14.20 9.30
CA ASP A 81 0.34 13.84 10.58
C ASP A 81 -0.05 12.36 10.67
N GLU A 82 -0.51 11.75 9.57
CA GLU A 82 -0.80 10.31 9.51
C GLU A 82 0.47 9.45 9.60
N LEU A 83 1.59 9.92 9.07
CA LEU A 83 2.88 9.23 9.13
C LEU A 83 3.61 9.43 10.46
N ALA A 84 3.35 10.52 11.17
CA ALA A 84 4.08 10.92 12.38
C ALA A 84 4.19 9.80 13.44
N PRO A 85 3.12 9.03 13.76
CA PRO A 85 3.19 7.96 14.75
C PRO A 85 4.13 6.80 14.35
N LEU A 86 4.38 6.61 13.06
CA LEU A 86 5.25 5.54 12.55
C LEU A 86 6.73 5.84 12.76
N ILE A 87 7.09 7.12 12.88
CA ILE A 87 8.48 7.60 13.06
C ILE A 87 8.72 8.26 14.42
N GLY A 88 7.72 8.27 15.30
CA GLY A 88 7.82 8.85 16.64
C GLY A 88 7.74 10.38 16.69
N ALA A 89 7.21 11.01 15.64
CA ALA A 89 6.92 12.44 15.58
C ALA A 89 5.51 12.73 16.13
N VAL A 90 5.22 14.01 16.41
CA VAL A 90 3.87 14.49 16.75
C VAL A 90 3.27 15.31 15.62
N ALA A 91 2.00 15.71 15.77
CA ALA A 91 1.29 16.49 14.77
C ALA A 91 2.01 17.80 14.44
N GLY A 92 2.16 18.09 13.15
CA GLY A 92 2.82 19.27 12.61
C GLY A 92 4.35 19.18 12.49
N GLU A 93 4.96 18.00 12.68
CA GLU A 93 6.42 17.80 12.63
C GLU A 93 6.93 17.12 11.35
N VAL A 94 6.05 16.71 10.44
CA VAL A 94 6.36 15.96 9.21
C VAL A 94 5.87 16.71 7.97
#